data_AF-A0A0C2CYD0-F1
#
_entry.id   AF-A0A0C2CYD0-F1
#
_cell.length_a   1.000
_cell.length_b   1.000
_cell.length_c   1.000
_cell.angle_alpha   90.00
_cell.angle_beta   90.00
_cell.angle_gamma   90.00
#
_symmetry.space_group_name_H-M   'P 1'
#
loop_
_entity.id
_entity.type
_entity.pdbx_description
1 polymer ?
#
loop_
_entity_poly.entity_id
_entity_poly.type
_entity_poly.pdbx_seq_one_letter_code
_entity_poly.pdbx_strand_id
1 'polypeptide(L)'
;MLTRPLLLALLAACGVNSSGAPAGPPHEQPEKKPPDDIEKDYIFCCQSVDTQTKSGDGCVTIGENQIDSCSTVLACADGFTKQDGTVTCT
;
A
#
# COMPACT_ATOMS: atom_id res chain seq x y z
N MET A 1 -36.17 7.31 -22.74
CA MET A 1 -35.18 8.32 -23.17
C MET A 1 -35.37 9.54 -22.30
N LEU A 2 -34.42 9.84 -21.40
CA LEU A 2 -34.43 11.06 -20.60
C LEU A 2 -33.01 11.64 -20.59
N THR A 3 -32.89 12.78 -21.25
CA THR A 3 -31.70 13.55 -21.57
C THR A 3 -31.25 14.44 -20.42
N ARG A 4 -29.93 14.40 -20.09
CA ARG A 4 -29.03 15.50 -19.64
C ARG A 4 -29.42 16.23 -18.32
N PRO A 5 -28.48 16.87 -17.56
CA PRO A 5 -27.27 17.52 -18.04
C PRO A 5 -25.98 17.35 -17.18
N LEU A 6 -24.91 17.66 -17.90
CA LEU A 6 -23.58 18.11 -17.51
C LEU A 6 -23.59 19.12 -16.35
N LEU A 7 -22.73 18.97 -15.34
CA LEU A 7 -22.32 20.06 -14.44
C LEU A 7 -20.81 19.96 -14.18
N LEU A 8 -20.06 20.74 -14.97
CA LEU A 8 -18.70 21.16 -14.63
C LEU A 8 -18.76 22.13 -13.44
N ALA A 9 -17.86 21.98 -12.48
CA ALA A 9 -17.49 23.07 -11.58
C ALA A 9 -15.95 23.17 -11.52
N LEU A 10 -15.45 24.24 -12.13
CA LEU A 10 -14.05 24.68 -12.19
C LEU A 10 -13.77 25.69 -11.05
N LEU A 11 -12.57 25.58 -10.49
CA LEU A 11 -11.71 26.57 -9.82
C LEU A 11 -12.31 27.56 -8.79
N ALA A 12 -11.80 27.46 -7.57
CA ALA A 12 -11.49 28.65 -6.77
C ALA A 12 -10.02 28.59 -6.31
N ALA A 13 -9.20 29.38 -6.98
CA ALA A 13 -7.88 29.76 -6.51
C ALA A 13 -8.03 30.77 -5.35
N CYS A 14 -7.35 30.50 -4.25
CA CYS A 14 -6.93 31.46 -3.24
C CYS A 14 -5.51 31.01 -2.90
N GLY A 15 -4.46 31.80 -3.09
CA GLY A 15 -4.34 33.19 -2.70
C GLY A 15 -3.12 33.22 -1.78
N VAL A 16 -1.99 33.63 -2.34
CA VAL A 16 -0.71 33.86 -1.67
C VAL A 16 -0.92 34.81 -0.48
N ASN A 17 -0.31 34.50 0.67
CA ASN A 17 0.09 35.53 1.62
C ASN A 17 1.43 35.17 2.25
N SER A 18 2.49 35.88 1.84
CA SER A 18 3.80 35.85 2.47
C SER A 18 3.71 36.50 3.85
N SER A 19 4.28 35.86 4.87
CA SER A 19 4.64 36.53 6.12
C SER A 19 5.96 35.93 6.59
N GLY A 20 7.03 36.73 6.45
CA GLY A 20 8.37 36.39 6.89
C GLY A 20 8.53 36.51 8.40
N ALA A 21 9.42 35.69 8.95
CA ALA A 21 10.06 35.84 10.25
C ALA A 21 11.34 34.96 10.28
N PRO A 22 12.33 35.28 11.14
CA PRO A 22 13.75 35.33 10.78
C PRO A 22 14.48 33.98 10.80
N ALA A 23 15.59 33.95 10.05
CA ALA A 23 16.58 32.90 10.04
C ALA A 23 17.21 32.68 11.43
N GLY A 24 16.76 31.65 12.13
CA GLY A 24 17.61 30.93 13.07
C GLY A 24 18.58 30.04 12.30
N PRO A 25 19.80 29.77 12.81
CA PRO A 25 20.67 28.77 12.18
C PRO A 25 19.87 27.45 12.10
N PRO A 26 19.89 26.75 10.95
CA PRO A 26 19.23 25.46 10.87
C PRO A 26 19.95 24.55 11.86
N HIS A 27 19.28 24.23 12.97
CA HIS A 27 19.56 23.00 13.67
C HIS A 27 19.31 21.91 12.64
N GLU A 28 20.39 21.41 12.03
CA GLU A 28 20.40 20.16 11.30
C GLU A 28 19.89 19.11 12.29
N GLN A 29 18.58 18.89 12.30
CA GLN A 29 18.04 17.66 12.84
C GLN A 29 18.73 16.56 12.05
N PRO A 30 19.36 15.58 12.71
CA PRO A 30 19.85 14.42 12.00
C PRO A 30 18.68 13.90 11.18
N GLU A 31 18.80 13.99 9.86
CA GLU A 31 17.83 13.37 8.95
C GLU A 31 17.81 11.91 9.36
N LYS A 32 16.76 11.49 10.07
CA LYS A 32 16.49 10.07 10.25
C LYS A 32 16.28 9.55 8.83
N LYS A 33 17.35 9.02 8.25
CA LYS A 33 17.29 8.17 7.06
C LYS A 33 16.07 7.26 7.28
N PRO A 34 15.06 7.29 6.41
CA PRO A 34 14.00 6.28 6.47
C PRO A 34 14.72 4.92 6.55
N PRO A 35 14.31 4.00 7.43
CA PRO A 35 14.91 2.67 7.43
C PRO A 35 14.80 2.12 6.00
N ASP A 36 15.94 1.89 5.35
CA ASP A 36 15.99 1.63 3.91
C ASP A 36 15.38 0.28 3.52
N ASP A 37 15.16 -0.63 4.46
CA ASP A 37 14.60 -1.93 4.14
C ASP A 37 13.55 -2.28 5.19
N ILE A 38 12.33 -1.81 4.97
CA ILE A 38 11.19 -2.58 5.45
C ILE A 38 11.14 -3.77 4.50
N GLU A 39 11.61 -4.94 4.95
CA GLU A 39 11.33 -6.22 4.29
C GLU A 39 9.83 -6.25 4.01
N LYS A 40 9.44 -6.01 2.76
CA LYS A 40 8.02 -5.98 2.38
C LYS A 40 7.61 -7.41 2.18
N ASP A 41 7.02 -7.99 3.22
CA ASP A 41 6.30 -9.24 3.10
C ASP A 41 5.26 -9.12 1.98
N TYR A 42 5.26 -10.08 1.06
CA TYR A 42 4.18 -10.22 0.09
C TYR A 42 3.00 -10.89 0.78
N ILE A 43 1.92 -10.14 0.95
CA ILE A 43 0.74 -10.63 1.68
C ILE A 43 -0.38 -10.98 0.71
N PHE A 44 -0.95 -12.16 0.93
CA PHE A 44 -2.03 -12.71 0.14
C PHE A 44 -3.21 -13.11 1.00
N CYS A 45 -4.41 -12.78 0.51
CA CYS A 45 -5.66 -13.35 0.98
C CYS A 45 -5.92 -14.63 0.18
N CYS A 46 -6.01 -15.77 0.83
CA CYS A 46 -6.17 -17.06 0.15
C CYS A 46 -7.46 -17.75 0.60
N GLN A 47 -7.96 -18.67 -0.22
CA GLN A 47 -9.09 -19.53 0.17
C GLN A 47 -8.61 -20.63 1.13
N SER A 48 -7.42 -21.16 0.85
CA SER A 48 -6.74 -22.15 1.69
C SER A 48 -5.23 -21.89 1.69
N VAL A 49 -4.58 -22.32 2.77
CA VAL A 49 -3.11 -22.29 2.93
C VAL A 49 -2.65 -23.65 3.43
N ASP A 50 -1.61 -24.17 2.81
CA ASP A 50 -0.84 -25.31 3.28
C ASP A 50 0.46 -24.80 3.91
N THR A 51 0.56 -24.96 5.21
CA THR A 51 1.71 -24.52 6.01
C THR A 51 2.93 -25.42 5.84
N GLN A 52 2.76 -26.67 5.38
CA GLN A 52 3.90 -27.57 5.13
C GLN A 52 4.65 -27.18 3.86
N THR A 53 3.90 -26.85 2.81
CA THR A 53 4.48 -26.46 1.51
C THR A 53 4.66 -24.94 1.35
N LYS A 54 4.21 -24.15 2.35
CA LYS A 54 4.19 -22.68 2.29
C LYS A 54 3.48 -22.16 1.04
N SER A 55 2.37 -22.79 0.72
CA SER A 55 1.56 -22.46 -0.46
C SER A 55 0.12 -22.17 -0.09
N GLY A 56 -0.62 -21.52 -0.99
CA GLY A 56 -2.04 -21.27 -0.82
C GLY A 56 -2.76 -21.21 -2.15
N ASP A 57 -4.03 -21.61 -2.16
CA ASP A 57 -4.87 -21.63 -3.35
C ASP A 57 -5.88 -20.48 -3.35
N GLY A 58 -6.24 -20.04 -4.57
CA GLY A 58 -7.18 -18.94 -4.76
C GLY A 58 -6.65 -17.62 -4.19
N CYS A 59 -5.34 -17.40 -4.20
CA CYS A 59 -4.70 -16.29 -3.52
C CYS A 59 -4.76 -14.98 -4.34
N VAL A 60 -5.05 -13.88 -3.66
CA VAL A 60 -4.99 -12.52 -4.20
C VAL A 60 -4.08 -11.65 -3.34
N THR A 61 -3.27 -10.79 -3.97
CA THR A 61 -2.39 -9.87 -3.25
C THR A 61 -3.22 -8.79 -2.57
N ILE A 62 -2.89 -8.48 -1.32
CA ILE A 62 -3.55 -7.46 -0.52
C ILE A 62 -2.52 -6.50 0.09
N GLY A 63 -2.97 -5.30 0.44
CA GLY A 63 -2.18 -4.39 1.28
C GLY A 63 -2.30 -4.74 2.77
N GLU A 64 -1.34 -4.30 3.58
CA GLU A 64 -1.30 -4.56 5.03
C GLU A 64 -2.58 -4.10 5.76
N ASN A 65 -3.20 -3.03 5.28
CA ASN A 65 -4.44 -2.49 5.84
C ASN A 65 -5.69 -3.37 5.57
N GLN A 66 -5.56 -4.46 4.83
CA GLN A 66 -6.66 -5.36 4.47
C GLN A 66 -6.51 -6.77 5.08
N ILE A 67 -5.44 -7.03 5.85
CA ILE A 67 -5.18 -8.35 6.46
C ILE A 67 -6.35 -8.81 7.32
N ASP A 68 -6.90 -7.91 8.16
CA ASP A 68 -7.98 -8.23 9.09
C ASP A 68 -9.30 -8.65 8.40
N SER A 69 -9.44 -8.35 7.10
CA SER A 69 -10.61 -8.74 6.31
C SER A 69 -10.50 -10.13 5.70
N CYS A 70 -9.33 -10.77 5.80
CA CYS A 70 -9.04 -12.06 5.20
C CYS A 70 -9.25 -13.21 6.17
N SER A 71 -9.98 -14.23 5.72
CA SER A 71 -10.18 -15.45 6.51
C SER A 71 -8.87 -16.25 6.65
N THR A 72 -8.06 -16.26 5.60
CA THR A 72 -6.78 -16.99 5.57
C THR A 72 -5.75 -16.14 4.87
N VAL A 73 -4.58 -16.01 5.48
CA VAL A 73 -3.49 -15.16 4.99
C VAL A 73 -2.25 -16.01 4.76
N LEU A 74 -1.60 -15.78 3.62
CA LEU A 74 -0.26 -16.25 3.32
C LEU A 74 0.66 -15.04 3.21
N ALA A 75 1.76 -15.04 3.95
CA ALA A 75 2.80 -14.02 3.87
C ALA A 75 4.12 -14.65 3.45
N CYS A 76 4.78 -14.08 2.44
CA CYS A 76 6.08 -14.51 1.95
C CYS A 76 7.10 -13.39 2.18
N ALA A 77 8.16 -13.67 2.94
CA ALA A 77 9.17 -12.66 3.29
C ALA A 77 10.07 -12.29 2.10
N ASP A 78 10.56 -13.29 1.37
CA ASP A 78 11.54 -13.06 0.30
C ASP A 78 10.88 -12.88 -1.06
N GLY A 79 10.04 -13.84 -1.45
CA GLY A 79 9.46 -13.90 -2.77
C GLY A 79 8.39 -14.98 -2.88
N PHE A 80 7.72 -14.99 -4.03
CA PHE A 80 6.67 -15.95 -4.31
C PHE A 80 6.63 -16.29 -5.80
N THR A 81 6.13 -17.48 -6.09
CA THR A 81 5.67 -17.86 -7.42
C THR A 81 4.16 -17.95 -7.40
N LYS A 82 3.52 -17.55 -8.50
CA LYS A 82 2.07 -17.70 -8.67
C LYS A 82 1.76 -18.41 -9.97
N GLN A 83 1.06 -19.53 -9.89
CA GLN A 83 0.65 -20.34 -11.04
C GLN A 83 -0.78 -20.82 -10.85
N ASP A 84 -1.63 -20.58 -11.84
CA ASP A 84 -3.05 -21.00 -11.86
C ASP A 84 -3.86 -20.63 -10.59
N GLY A 85 -3.49 -19.53 -9.93
CA GLY A 85 -4.15 -19.05 -8.71
C GLY A 85 -3.55 -19.58 -7.40
N THR A 86 -2.62 -20.52 -7.47
CA THR A 86 -1.81 -21.00 -6.34
C THR A 86 -0.59 -20.10 -6.17
N VAL A 87 -0.32 -19.68 -4.94
CA VAL A 87 0.89 -18.94 -4.56
C VAL A 87 1.77 -19.85 -3.71
N THR A 88 3.07 -19.90 -4.01
CA THR A 88 4.06 -20.63 -3.21
C THR A 88 5.19 -19.67 -2.84
N CYS A 89 5.45 -19.53 -1.54
CA CYS A 89 6.58 -18.75 -1.06
C CYS A 89 7.90 -19.46 -1.42
N THR A 90 8.91 -18.70 -1.82
CA THR A 90 10.24 -19.21 -2.19
C THR A 90 11.26 -18.98 -1.09
#